data_AF-A0A945WF60-F1
#
_entry.id   AF-A0A945WF60-F1
#
_cell.length_a   1.000
_cell.length_b   1.000
_cell.length_c   1.000
_cell.angle_alpha   90.00
_cell.angle_beta   90.00
_cell.angle_gamma   90.00
#
_symmetry.space_group_name_H-M   'P 1'
#
loop_
_entity.id
_entity.type
_entity.pdbx_description
1 polymer ?
#
loop_
_entity_poly.entity_id
_entity_poly.type
_entity_poly.pdbx_seq_one_letter_code
_entity_poly.pdbx_strand_id
1 'polypeptide(L)'
;MIRIVKMTFRKDEVGSFESLFNIVRPKIEEQQGCNGVQLLRDLADRRIYFTYSTWDSDADLQAYRNSKLFADTWAKTKALFDGKPEAWSVEQQED
;
A
#
# COMPACT_ATOMS: atom_id res chain seq x y z
N MET A 1 -8.34 -5.19 11.47
CA MET A 1 -7.37 -5.96 10.65
C MET A 1 -6.30 -5.04 10.09
N ILE A 2 -5.05 -5.50 9.96
CA ILE A 2 -3.94 -4.73 9.35
C ILE A 2 -3.50 -5.38 8.04
N ARG A 3 -3.22 -4.57 7.02
CA ARG A 3 -2.57 -4.97 5.77
C ARG A 3 -1.21 -4.28 5.64
N ILE A 4 -0.16 -5.09 5.54
CA ILE A 4 1.21 -4.65 5.31
C ILE A 4 1.63 -5.06 3.89
N VAL A 5 2.15 -4.14 3.09
CA VAL A 5 2.68 -4.45 1.75
C VAL A 5 4.08 -3.87 1.63
N LYS A 6 5.08 -4.74 1.46
CA LYS A 6 6.46 -4.37 1.14
C LYS A 6 6.61 -4.23 -0.37
N MET A 7 7.18 -3.12 -0.80
CA MET A 7 7.40 -2.78 -2.20
C MET A 7 8.83 -2.30 -2.39
N THR A 8 9.53 -2.88 -3.35
CA THR A 8 10.88 -2.45 -3.75
C THR A 8 10.80 -1.80 -5.12
N PHE A 9 11.21 -0.53 -5.21
CA PHE A 9 11.14 0.27 -6.43
C PHE A 9 12.49 0.37 -7.14
N ARG A 10 12.48 0.62 -8.45
CA ARG A 10 13.69 1.02 -9.16
C ARG A 10 14.19 2.36 -8.60
N LYS A 11 15.51 2.54 -8.58
CA LYS A 11 16.15 3.70 -7.92
C LYS A 11 15.65 5.04 -8.47
N ASP A 12 15.43 5.11 -9.77
CA ASP A 12 14.94 6.26 -10.52
C ASP A 12 13.43 6.49 -10.41
N GLU A 13 12.66 5.49 -9.94
CA GLU A 13 11.19 5.54 -9.86
C GLU A 13 10.66 5.82 -8.46
N VAL A 14 11.55 5.98 -7.48
CA VAL A 14 11.16 6.28 -6.10
C VAL A 14 10.32 7.55 -6.02
N GLY A 15 10.71 8.62 -6.72
CA GLY A 15 9.96 9.87 -6.74
C GLY A 15 8.60 9.74 -7.45
N SER A 16 8.55 8.92 -8.51
CA SER A 16 7.31 8.59 -9.22
C SER A 16 6.31 7.89 -8.28
N PHE A 17 6.81 6.94 -7.49
CA PHE A 17 5.99 6.24 -6.49
C PHE A 17 5.50 7.18 -5.38
N GLU A 18 6.38 8.01 -4.80
CA GLU A 18 5.98 8.95 -3.75
C GLU A 18 4.88 9.91 -4.22
N SER A 19 5.00 10.41 -5.46
CA SER A 19 4.01 11.28 -6.09
C SER A 19 2.69 10.54 -6.32
N LEU A 20 2.73 9.32 -6.86
CA LEU A 20 1.55 8.49 -7.05
C LEU A 20 0.86 8.21 -5.71
N PHE A 21 1.62 7.83 -4.68
CA PHE A 21 1.10 7.51 -3.36
C PHE A 21 0.36 8.71 -2.74
N ASN A 22 0.94 9.91 -2.80
CA ASN A 22 0.30 11.12 -2.26
C ASN A 22 -1.02 11.47 -2.95
N ILE A 23 -1.16 11.15 -4.23
CA ILE A 23 -2.41 11.37 -4.99
C ILE A 23 -3.48 10.34 -4.64
N VAL A 24 -3.10 9.08 -4.43
CA VAL A 24 -4.05 7.97 -4.23
C VAL A 24 -4.40 7.72 -2.76
N ARG A 25 -3.50 8.02 -1.82
CA ARG A 25 -3.73 7.82 -0.38
C ARG A 25 -5.09 8.32 0.10
N PRO A 26 -5.50 9.59 -0.11
CA PRO A 26 -6.79 10.07 0.39
C PRO A 26 -7.97 9.27 -0.17
N LYS A 27 -7.89 8.80 -1.42
CA LYS A 27 -8.94 7.98 -2.05
C LYS A 27 -9.04 6.58 -1.44
N ILE A 28 -7.91 6.04 -0.96
CA ILE A 28 -7.87 4.77 -0.25
C ILE A 28 -8.45 4.94 1.16
N GLU A 29 -8.13 6.05 1.82
CA GLU A 29 -8.66 6.41 3.15
C GLU A 29 -10.18 6.66 3.12
N GLU A 30 -10.72 7.09 1.97
CA GLU A 30 -12.17 7.24 1.75
C GLU A 30 -12.89 5.91 1.48
N GLN A 31 -12.19 4.79 1.32
CA GLN A 31 -12.84 3.49 1.11
C GLN A 31 -13.55 3.03 2.38
N GLN A 32 -14.72 2.41 2.21
CA GLN A 32 -15.48 1.85 3.31
C GLN A 32 -14.60 0.90 4.14
N GLY A 33 -14.66 1.05 5.46
CA GLY A 33 -13.91 0.26 6.43
C GLY A 33 -12.41 0.53 6.48
N CYS A 34 -11.87 1.49 5.72
CA CYS A 34 -10.47 1.91 5.84
C CYS A 34 -10.31 2.91 6.99
N ASN A 35 -9.42 2.61 7.93
CA ASN A 35 -9.15 3.44 9.12
C ASN A 35 -7.83 4.21 9.03
N GLY A 36 -7.18 4.20 7.87
CA GLY A 36 -5.97 4.97 7.60
C GLY A 36 -4.91 4.18 6.84
N VAL A 37 -4.02 4.91 6.17
CA VAL A 37 -2.90 4.34 5.43
C VAL A 37 -1.61 5.09 5.74
N GLN A 38 -0.66 4.41 6.37
CA GLN A 38 0.67 4.95 6.62
C GLN A 38 1.65 4.47 5.55
N LEU A 39 2.58 5.35 5.18
CA LEU A 39 3.71 5.01 4.34
C LEU A 39 4.98 4.99 5.19
N LEU A 40 5.60 3.83 5.24
CA LEU A 40 6.88 3.62 5.91
C LEU A 40 7.95 3.39 4.85
N ARG A 41 9.19 3.72 5.18
CA ARG A 41 10.34 3.52 4.29
C ARG A 41 11.47 2.88 5.07
N ASP A 42 12.08 1.89 4.47
CA ASP A 42 13.23 1.22 5.08
C ASP A 42 14.38 2.20 5.29
N LEU A 43 15.17 1.95 6.34
CA LEU A 43 16.31 2.79 6.70
C LEU A 43 17.59 2.40 5.94
N ALA A 44 17.76 1.11 5.63
CA ALA A 44 18.95 0.57 4.98
C ALA A 44 18.87 0.70 3.45
N ASP A 45 17.74 0.32 2.85
CA ASP A 45 17.47 0.46 1.43
C ASP A 45 16.30 1.41 1.18
N ARG A 46 16.65 2.63 0.82
CA ARG A 46 15.69 3.72 0.53
C ARG A 46 14.79 3.45 -0.69
N ARG A 47 14.96 2.34 -1.40
CA ARG A 47 14.04 1.89 -2.45
C ARG A 47 12.87 1.06 -1.92
N ILE A 48 12.97 0.60 -0.67
CA ILE A 48 11.96 -0.25 -0.03
C ILE A 48 10.99 0.62 0.76
N TYR A 49 9.71 0.46 0.45
CA TYR A 49 8.60 1.08 1.17
C TYR A 49 7.65 0.02 1.69
N PHE A 50 6.91 0.40 2.72
CA PHE A 50 5.80 -0.39 3.25
C PHE A 50 4.55 0.49 3.30
N THR A 51 3.43 -0.04 2.84
CA THR A 51 2.13 0.50 3.28
C THR A 51 1.66 -0.29 4.49
N TYR A 52 1.18 0.43 5.48
CA TYR A 52 0.52 -0.11 6.66
C TYR A 52 -0.88 0.48 6.70
N SER A 53 -1.89 -0.34 6.47
CA SER A 53 -3.30 0.10 6.44
C SER A 53 -4.15 -0.71 7.40
N THR A 54 -5.07 -0.03 8.07
CA THR A 54 -6.01 -0.63 9.02
C THR A 54 -7.40 -0.68 8.41
N TRP A 55 -8.08 -1.80 8.63
CA TRP A 55 -9.40 -2.09 8.05
C TRP A 55 -10.33 -2.68 9.11
N ASP A 56 -11.62 -2.33 9.05
CA ASP A 56 -12.66 -2.88 9.93
C ASP A 56 -12.76 -4.40 9.80
N SER A 57 -12.74 -4.92 8.56
CA SER A 57 -12.80 -6.35 8.27
C SER A 57 -11.97 -6.76 7.05
N ASP A 58 -11.74 -8.07 6.86
CA ASP A 58 -11.16 -8.59 5.61
C ASP A 58 -12.08 -8.32 4.42
N ALA A 59 -13.41 -8.35 4.61
CA ALA A 59 -14.38 -8.09 3.54
C ALA A 59 -14.23 -6.67 2.97
N ASP A 60 -14.03 -5.66 3.82
CA ASP A 60 -13.78 -4.28 3.40
C ASP A 60 -12.47 -4.16 2.61
N LEU A 61 -11.39 -4.82 3.07
CA LEU A 61 -10.14 -4.88 2.31
C LEU A 61 -10.35 -5.55 0.94
N GLN A 62 -11.05 -6.69 0.87
CA GLN A 62 -11.27 -7.38 -0.39
C GLN A 62 -12.14 -6.55 -1.35
N ALA A 63 -13.15 -5.85 -0.83
CA ALA A 63 -13.96 -4.92 -1.62
C ALA A 63 -13.07 -3.82 -2.24
N TYR A 64 -12.18 -3.21 -1.45
CA TYR A 64 -11.18 -2.27 -1.98
C TYR A 64 -10.26 -2.92 -3.02
N ARG A 65 -9.72 -4.13 -2.76
CA ARG A 65 -8.82 -4.83 -3.69
C ARG A 65 -9.48 -5.20 -5.02
N ASN A 66 -10.80 -5.38 -5.03
CA ASN A 66 -11.58 -5.65 -6.23
C ASN A 66 -12.09 -4.36 -6.90
N SER A 67 -11.81 -3.18 -6.34
CA SER A 67 -12.24 -1.90 -6.88
C SER A 67 -11.43 -1.48 -8.11
N LYS A 68 -12.02 -0.63 -8.95
CA LYS A 68 -11.32 0.04 -10.05
C LYS A 68 -10.15 0.89 -9.56
N LEU A 69 -10.32 1.57 -8.41
CA LEU A 69 -9.27 2.38 -7.81
C LEU A 69 -8.02 1.54 -7.53
N PHE A 70 -8.18 0.36 -6.93
CA PHE A 70 -7.08 -0.56 -6.68
C PHE A 70 -6.47 -1.05 -7.99
N ALA A 71 -7.27 -1.52 -8.94
CA ALA A 71 -6.76 -2.06 -10.21
C ALA A 71 -5.89 -1.04 -10.96
N ASP A 72 -6.37 0.20 -11.09
CA ASP A 72 -5.66 1.29 -11.78
C ASP A 72 -4.40 1.71 -11.02
N THR A 73 -4.49 1.84 -9.70
CA THR A 73 -3.35 2.26 -8.85
C THR A 73 -2.28 1.17 -8.85
N TRP A 74 -2.67 -0.08 -8.65
CA TRP A 74 -1.76 -1.21 -8.53
C TRP A 74 -1.02 -1.51 -9.84
N ALA A 75 -1.67 -1.34 -10.99
CA ALA A 75 -1.01 -1.45 -12.28
C ALA A 75 0.11 -0.41 -12.44
N LYS A 76 -0.15 0.85 -12.06
CA LYS A 76 0.84 1.93 -12.08
C LYS A 76 1.98 1.67 -11.11
N THR A 77 1.67 1.29 -9.86
CA THR A 77 2.67 0.99 -8.84
C THR A 77 3.57 -0.17 -9.25
N LYS A 78 2.99 -1.26 -9.79
CA LYS A 78 3.73 -2.43 -10.26
C LYS A 78 4.73 -2.12 -11.36
N ALA A 79 4.39 -1.19 -12.25
CA ALA A 79 5.27 -0.77 -13.33
C ALA A 79 6.58 -0.15 -12.81
N LEU A 80 6.64 0.28 -11.54
CA LEU A 80 7.79 0.93 -10.92
C LEU A 80 8.72 -0.02 -10.15
N PHE A 81 8.33 -1.30 -10.01
CA PHE A 81 9.05 -2.24 -9.15
C PHE A 81 10.41 -2.68 -9.69
N ASP A 82 11.31 -2.99 -8.75
CA ASP A 82 12.60 -3.65 -8.93
C ASP A 82 12.62 -5.05 -8.25
N GLY A 83 11.47 -5.48 -7.70
CA GLY A 83 11.31 -6.76 -7.02
C GLY A 83 9.85 -7.15 -6.90
N LYS A 84 9.60 -8.43 -6.58
CA LYS A 84 8.23 -8.90 -6.32
C LYS A 84 7.74 -8.29 -5.00
N PRO A 85 6.53 -7.70 -4.95
CA PRO A 85 5.98 -7.20 -3.70
C PRO A 85 5.61 -8.37 -2.78
N GLU A 86 5.72 -8.14 -1.49
CA GLU A 86 5.33 -9.09 -0.45
C GLU A 86 4.24 -8.47 0.39
N ALA A 87 3.27 -9.26 0.86
CA ALA A 87 2.13 -8.67 1.55
C ALA A 87 1.44 -9.61 2.53
N TRP A 88 1.09 -9.06 3.69
CA TRP A 88 0.55 -9.78 4.84
C TRP A 88 -0.75 -9.14 5.30
N SER A 89 -1.76 -9.96 5.54
CA SER A 89 -2.96 -9.58 6.30
C SER A 89 -2.80 -10.15 7.70
N VAL A 90 -2.79 -9.29 8.71
CA VAL A 90 -2.50 -9.68 10.09
C VAL A 90 -3.54 -9.13 11.06
N GLU A 91 -3.67 -9.82 12.19
CA GLU A 91 -4.38 -9.34 13.36
C GLU A 91 -3.36 -8.79 14.35
N GLN A 92 -3.68 -7.65 14.97
CA GLN A 92 -2.87 -7.10 16.04
C GLN A 92 -3.09 -7.93 17.30
N GLN A 93 -2.02 -8.42 17.91
CA GLN A 93 -2.11 -9.21 19.15
C GLN A 93 -2.03 -8.34 20.41
N GLU A 94 -1.32 -7.22 20.34
CA GLU A 94 -1.04 -6.31 21.47
C GLU A 94 -0.88 -4.86 20.96
N ASP A 95 -1.15 -3.86 21.82
CA ASP A 95 -0.96 -2.41 21.59
C ASP A 95 0.32 -1.88 22.27
#